data_AF-A0A1J6I5I2-F1
#
_entry.id   AF-A0A1J6I5I2-F1
#
_cell.length_a   1.000
_cell.length_b   1.000
_cell.length_c   1.000
_cell.angle_alpha   90.00
_cell.angle_beta   90.00
_cell.angle_gamma   90.00
#
_symmetry.space_group_name_H-M   'P 1'
#
loop_
_entity.id
_entity.type
_entity.pdbx_description
1 polymer ?
#
loop_
_entity_poly.entity_id
_entity_poly.type
_entity_poly.pdbx_seq_one_letter_code
_entity_poly.pdbx_strand_id
1 'polypeptide(L)'
;ETHEMDAAIMDGATRACGAISGICGPRNPVLAARAVMEQTEHVFFAGEGAKRFCEAAGLEMMAPEWFSTEQRRKALHDEMARRRSGAADDGDPARKHGTVGAVALDRFGHLAAATSTGGMTAKTPGRVGDSPVIGAGTWADDETVALSATGHGEYFIRRAVGHEVDARMRWAGQSLHEAAGAVVRELGEIGGSGGLVAVDRKGNVSLPFNSP
;
A
#
# COMPACT_ATOMS: atom_id res chain seq x y z
N GLU A 1 -16.83 -2.55 16.22
CA GLU A 1 -15.88 -1.84 15.33
C GLU A 1 -14.62 -2.68 15.27
N THR A 2 -14.03 -2.88 14.11
CA THR A 2 -12.82 -3.70 13.94
C THR A 2 -11.81 -2.96 13.07
N HIS A 3 -10.55 -3.37 13.17
CA HIS A 3 -9.46 -2.88 12.32
C HIS A 3 -8.89 -4.06 11.53
N GLU A 4 -8.48 -3.81 10.30
CA GLU A 4 -7.83 -4.79 9.44
C GLU A 4 -6.74 -4.04 8.67
N MET A 5 -5.50 -4.28 9.03
CA MET A 5 -4.34 -3.59 8.49
C MET A 5 -3.63 -4.46 7.48
N ASP A 6 -3.07 -3.78 6.47
CA ASP A 6 -2.33 -4.37 5.39
C ASP A 6 -0.97 -3.67 5.26
N ALA A 7 0.09 -4.40 4.94
CA ALA A 7 1.39 -3.82 4.67
C ALA A 7 2.24 -4.72 3.77
N ALA A 8 3.17 -4.11 3.02
CA ALA A 8 4.22 -4.79 2.30
C ALA A 8 5.54 -4.02 2.36
N ILE A 9 6.63 -4.76 2.15
CA ILE A 9 7.98 -4.26 1.95
C ILE A 9 8.66 -5.06 0.83
N MET A 10 9.49 -4.41 0.04
CA MET A 10 10.26 -5.02 -1.03
C MET A 10 11.68 -4.43 -1.07
N ASP A 11 12.67 -5.32 -1.16
CA ASP A 11 14.07 -5.03 -1.43
C ASP A 11 14.34 -5.14 -2.93
N GLY A 12 14.79 -4.06 -3.56
CA GLY A 12 15.10 -4.00 -4.98
C GLY A 12 16.35 -4.75 -5.39
N ALA A 13 17.29 -4.99 -4.47
CA ALA A 13 18.56 -5.66 -4.75
C ALA A 13 18.38 -7.15 -5.01
N THR A 14 17.53 -7.79 -4.20
CA THR A 14 17.27 -9.23 -4.25
C THR A 14 15.89 -9.58 -4.78
N ARG A 15 15.01 -8.58 -4.94
CA ARG A 15 13.56 -8.73 -5.14
C ARG A 15 12.87 -9.50 -4.01
N ALA A 16 13.52 -9.68 -2.86
CA ALA A 16 12.89 -10.23 -1.68
C ALA A 16 11.75 -9.30 -1.24
N CYS A 17 10.63 -9.89 -0.83
CA CYS A 17 9.47 -9.14 -0.40
C CYS A 17 8.70 -9.89 0.66
N GLY A 18 7.96 -9.14 1.46
CA GLY A 18 7.08 -9.67 2.48
C GLY A 18 5.85 -8.81 2.63
N ALA A 19 4.72 -9.45 2.90
CA ALA A 19 3.41 -8.82 2.98
C ALA A 19 2.50 -9.51 4.00
N ILE A 20 1.64 -8.71 4.61
CA ILE A 20 0.55 -9.14 5.48
C ILE A 20 -0.75 -8.43 5.09
N SER A 21 -1.89 -9.11 5.22
CA SER A 21 -3.19 -8.50 4.97
C SER A 21 -4.29 -8.98 5.90
N GLY A 22 -5.26 -8.11 6.13
CA GLY A 22 -6.50 -8.43 6.84
C GLY A 22 -6.28 -8.80 8.31
N ILE A 23 -5.26 -8.24 8.98
CA ILE A 23 -4.97 -8.56 10.39
C ILE A 23 -5.05 -7.35 11.30
N CYS A 24 -5.43 -7.60 12.55
CA CYS A 24 -5.29 -6.69 13.68
C CYS A 24 -4.37 -7.33 14.71
N GLY A 25 -3.58 -6.53 15.41
CA GLY A 25 -2.66 -7.03 16.41
C GLY A 25 -1.29 -6.39 16.34
N PRO A 26 -0.45 -6.67 15.31
CA PRO A 26 0.91 -6.14 15.29
C PRO A 26 0.87 -4.62 15.34
N ARG A 27 1.56 -4.03 16.33
CA ARG A 27 1.62 -2.56 16.51
C ARG A 27 2.08 -1.86 15.24
N ASN A 28 3.00 -2.50 14.51
CA ASN A 28 3.60 -1.99 13.28
C ASN A 28 3.45 -3.05 12.16
N PRO A 29 2.38 -3.00 11.35
CA PRO A 29 2.16 -3.96 10.26
C PRO A 29 3.33 -4.08 9.28
N VAL A 30 4.07 -2.99 9.02
CA VAL A 30 5.26 -3.02 8.16
C VAL A 30 6.41 -3.87 8.73
N LEU A 31 6.54 -3.96 10.06
CA LEU A 31 7.52 -4.86 10.69
C LEU A 31 7.09 -6.32 10.58
N ALA A 32 5.78 -6.59 10.57
CA ALA A 32 5.27 -7.93 10.27
C ALA A 32 5.54 -8.33 8.82
N ALA A 33 5.31 -7.43 7.85
CA ALA A 33 5.70 -7.63 6.46
C ALA A 33 7.21 -7.90 6.32
N ARG A 34 8.06 -7.15 7.03
CA ARG A 34 9.50 -7.40 7.06
C ARG A 34 9.87 -8.76 7.67
N ALA A 35 9.21 -9.16 8.76
CA ALA A 35 9.42 -10.47 9.35
C ALA A 35 9.04 -11.61 8.39
N VAL A 36 7.96 -11.46 7.61
CA VAL A 36 7.62 -12.41 6.54
C VAL A 36 8.78 -12.56 5.55
N MET A 37 9.32 -11.43 5.08
CA MET A 37 10.43 -11.38 4.13
C MET A 37 11.72 -12.03 4.67
N GLU A 38 12.07 -11.78 5.93
CA GLU A 38 13.36 -12.14 6.50
C GLU A 38 13.37 -13.50 7.24
N GLN A 39 12.21 -13.98 7.71
CA GLN A 39 12.12 -15.14 8.61
C GLN A 39 11.37 -16.32 7.99
N THR A 40 10.90 -16.22 6.74
CA THR A 40 10.13 -17.28 6.08
C THR A 40 10.56 -17.45 4.63
N GLU A 41 10.18 -18.58 4.01
CA GLU A 41 10.31 -18.81 2.57
C GLU A 41 9.11 -18.26 1.76
N HIS A 42 8.20 -17.56 2.42
CA HIS A 42 6.94 -17.09 1.85
C HIS A 42 6.94 -15.57 1.70
N VAL A 43 6.11 -15.07 0.78
CA VAL A 43 6.02 -13.64 0.46
C VAL A 43 4.81 -12.99 1.12
N PHE A 44 3.73 -13.72 1.38
CA PHE A 44 2.47 -13.10 1.77
C PHE A 44 1.65 -14.01 2.70
N PHE A 45 1.33 -13.51 3.90
CA PHE A 45 0.33 -14.12 4.79
C PHE A 45 -0.93 -13.26 4.96
N ALA A 46 -2.05 -13.92 5.26
CA ALA A 46 -3.32 -13.25 5.53
C ALA A 46 -4.08 -13.90 6.69
N GLY A 47 -4.98 -13.12 7.30
CA GLY A 47 -5.94 -13.59 8.30
C GLY A 47 -5.29 -14.23 9.53
N GLU A 48 -5.96 -15.24 10.11
CA GLU A 48 -5.54 -15.82 11.39
C GLU A 48 -4.14 -16.47 11.35
N GLY A 49 -3.74 -17.01 10.19
CA GLY A 49 -2.40 -17.55 9.99
C GLY A 49 -1.31 -16.48 10.12
N ALA A 50 -1.53 -15.30 9.53
CA ALA A 50 -0.62 -14.17 9.65
C ALA A 50 -0.53 -13.66 11.09
N LYS A 51 -1.64 -13.66 11.83
CA LYS A 51 -1.66 -13.23 13.24
C LYS A 51 -0.82 -14.16 14.13
N ARG A 52 -1.02 -15.48 14.01
CA ARG A 52 -0.20 -16.47 14.73
C ARG A 52 1.29 -16.37 14.37
N PHE A 53 1.58 -16.11 13.09
CA PHE A 53 2.95 -15.86 12.67
C PHE A 53 3.55 -14.64 13.38
N CYS A 54 2.82 -13.51 13.45
CA CYS A 54 3.30 -12.30 14.13
C CYS A 54 3.63 -12.56 15.61
N GLU A 55 2.79 -13.34 16.29
CA GLU A 55 3.02 -13.75 17.69
C GLU A 55 4.28 -14.62 17.81
N ALA A 56 4.42 -15.62 16.94
CA ALA A 56 5.59 -16.51 16.92
C ALA A 56 6.90 -15.79 16.56
N ALA A 57 6.82 -14.76 15.71
CA ALA A 57 7.94 -13.90 15.34
C ALA A 57 8.32 -12.88 16.44
N GLY A 58 7.62 -12.88 17.58
CA GLY A 58 7.93 -12.02 18.73
C GLY A 58 7.59 -10.55 18.52
N LEU A 59 6.66 -10.23 17.62
CA LEU A 59 6.24 -8.86 17.36
C LEU A 59 5.37 -8.33 18.51
N GLU A 60 5.49 -7.03 18.79
CA GLU A 60 4.62 -6.36 19.75
C GLU A 60 3.16 -6.34 19.24
N MET A 61 2.27 -6.99 19.98
CA MET A 61 0.85 -7.10 19.65
C MET A 61 0.02 -6.18 20.55
N MET A 62 -0.87 -5.40 19.94
CA MET A 62 -1.80 -4.50 20.62
C MET A 62 -3.24 -4.98 20.50
N ALA A 63 -4.03 -4.64 21.51
CA ALA A 63 -5.48 -4.81 21.46
C ALA A 63 -6.11 -3.87 20.42
N PRO A 64 -7.26 -4.23 19.81
CA PRO A 64 -7.93 -3.42 18.79
C PRO A 64 -8.21 -1.96 19.22
N GLU A 65 -8.42 -1.73 20.52
CA GLU A 65 -8.68 -0.42 21.10
C GLU A 65 -7.50 0.54 20.92
N TRP A 66 -6.26 0.02 20.90
CA TRP A 66 -5.06 0.83 20.67
C TRP A 66 -5.12 1.57 19.32
N PHE A 67 -5.63 0.91 18.28
CA PHE A 67 -5.70 1.46 16.92
C PHE A 67 -6.89 2.40 16.72
N SER A 68 -7.77 2.48 17.72
CA SER A 68 -9.00 3.25 17.63
C SER A 68 -8.77 4.70 18.01
N THR A 69 -9.11 5.64 17.12
CA THR A 69 -9.17 7.07 17.43
C THR A 69 -10.60 7.57 17.35
N GLU A 70 -10.95 8.57 18.16
CA GLU A 70 -12.28 9.17 18.13
C GLU A 70 -12.62 9.74 16.74
N GLN A 71 -11.64 10.36 16.08
CA GLN A 71 -11.78 10.88 14.72
C GLN A 71 -12.18 9.77 13.71
N ARG A 72 -11.49 8.62 13.74
CA ARG A 72 -11.80 7.52 12.80
C ARG A 72 -13.11 6.82 13.14
N ARG A 73 -13.47 6.74 14.43
CA ARG A 73 -14.77 6.23 14.86
C ARG A 73 -15.92 7.11 14.36
N LYS A 74 -15.77 8.44 14.49
CA LYS A 74 -16.75 9.39 13.95
C LYS A 74 -16.90 9.23 12.44
N ALA A 75 -15.79 9.19 11.70
CA ALA A 75 -15.81 8.99 10.24
C ALA A 75 -16.52 7.68 9.84
N LEU A 76 -16.33 6.60 10.60
CA LEU A 76 -17.04 5.34 10.38
C LEU A 76 -18.55 5.48 10.58
N HIS A 77 -18.98 6.12 11.67
CA HIS A 77 -20.39 6.33 11.96
C HIS A 77 -21.08 7.24 10.93
N ASP A 78 -20.42 8.32 10.53
CA ASP A 78 -20.91 9.25 9.51
C ASP A 78 -21.08 8.51 8.16
N GLU A 79 -20.09 7.72 7.76
CA GLU A 79 -20.14 6.92 6.53
C GLU A 79 -21.23 5.84 6.58
N MET A 80 -21.39 5.14 7.71
CA MET A 80 -22.48 4.17 7.88
C MET A 80 -23.86 4.82 7.86
N ALA A 81 -24.01 6.02 8.44
CA ALA A 81 -25.24 6.79 8.38
C ALA A 81 -25.57 7.21 6.94
N ARG A 82 -24.58 7.71 6.20
CA ARG A 82 -24.72 8.06 4.77
C ARG A 82 -25.15 6.87 3.91
N ARG A 83 -24.52 5.70 4.09
CA ARG A 83 -24.89 4.48 3.36
C ARG A 83 -26.32 4.04 3.67
N ARG A 84 -26.76 4.13 4.93
CA ARG A 84 -28.13 3.80 5.35
C ARG A 84 -29.18 4.75 4.78
N SER A 85 -28.85 6.03 4.58
CA SER A 85 -29.76 7.00 3.96
C SER A 85 -29.81 6.91 2.42
N GLY A 86 -28.97 6.07 1.80
CA GLY A 86 -28.89 5.94 0.34
C GLY A 86 -28.27 7.16 -0.35
N ALA A 87 -27.65 8.07 0.40
CA ALA A 87 -26.97 9.22 -0.17
C ALA A 87 -25.78 8.77 -1.06
N ALA A 88 -25.56 9.47 -2.17
CA ALA A 88 -24.42 9.21 -3.04
C ALA A 88 -23.09 9.38 -2.28
N ASP A 89 -22.04 8.71 -2.76
CA ASP A 89 -20.68 8.98 -2.29
C ASP A 89 -20.34 10.42 -2.67
N ASP A 90 -19.99 11.24 -1.68
CA ASP A 90 -19.62 12.65 -1.86
C ASP A 90 -18.21 12.79 -2.45
N GLY A 91 -17.51 11.67 -2.64
CA GLY A 91 -16.18 11.64 -3.21
C GLY A 91 -15.11 12.09 -2.23
N ASP A 92 -15.45 12.25 -0.94
CA ASP A 92 -14.54 12.77 0.08
C ASP A 92 -13.25 11.93 0.16
N PRO A 93 -12.10 12.52 -0.23
CA PRO A 93 -10.80 11.88 -0.12
C PRO A 93 -10.54 11.34 1.29
N ALA A 94 -10.95 12.04 2.35
CA ALA A 94 -10.64 11.62 3.73
C ALA A 94 -11.23 10.24 4.12
N ARG A 95 -12.23 9.74 3.36
CA ARG A 95 -12.81 8.41 3.56
C ARG A 95 -12.05 7.28 2.83
N LYS A 96 -11.22 7.66 1.86
CA LYS A 96 -10.48 6.79 0.94
C LYS A 96 -8.97 6.83 1.17
N HIS A 97 -8.46 7.86 1.83
CA HIS A 97 -7.03 8.07 2.09
C HIS A 97 -6.69 7.73 3.55
N GLY A 98 -5.85 6.71 3.72
CA GLY A 98 -5.31 6.27 5.01
C GLY A 98 -4.04 5.42 4.86
N THR A 99 -3.49 5.40 3.65
CA THR A 99 -2.28 4.67 3.30
C THR A 99 -1.08 5.58 3.46
N VAL A 100 -0.03 5.04 4.07
CA VAL A 100 1.29 5.66 4.20
C VAL A 100 2.32 4.79 3.51
N GLY A 101 3.42 5.39 3.09
CA GLY A 101 4.46 4.67 2.39
C GLY A 101 5.76 5.44 2.25
N ALA A 102 6.81 4.72 1.91
CA ALA A 102 8.15 5.26 1.76
C ALA A 102 8.91 4.50 0.67
N VAL A 103 9.82 5.23 0.02
CA VAL A 103 10.78 4.69 -0.95
C VAL A 103 12.14 5.29 -0.65
N ALA A 104 13.20 4.52 -0.91
CA ALA A 104 14.56 4.97 -0.67
C ALA A 104 15.52 4.41 -1.73
N LEU A 105 16.56 5.20 -2.03
CA LEU A 105 17.77 4.80 -2.71
C LEU A 105 18.93 4.98 -1.72
N ASP A 106 19.67 3.93 -1.41
CA ASP A 106 20.79 3.99 -0.48
C ASP A 106 22.11 4.37 -1.17
N ARG A 107 23.17 4.53 -0.36
CA ARG A 107 24.52 4.91 -0.85
C ARG A 107 25.23 3.82 -1.67
N PHE A 108 24.73 2.59 -1.63
CA PHE A 108 25.25 1.45 -2.38
C PHE A 108 24.49 1.25 -3.70
N GLY A 109 23.43 2.03 -3.92
CA GLY A 109 22.62 1.98 -5.13
C GLY A 109 21.39 1.08 -4.99
N HIS A 110 21.06 0.61 -3.79
CA HIS A 110 19.92 -0.27 -3.55
C HIS A 110 18.64 0.51 -3.33
N LEU A 111 17.58 0.04 -3.98
CA LEU A 111 16.24 0.57 -3.92
C LEU A 111 15.38 -0.25 -2.95
N ALA A 112 14.52 0.41 -2.20
CA ALA A 112 13.55 -0.26 -1.34
C ALA A 112 12.24 0.51 -1.25
N ALA A 113 11.14 -0.21 -1.08
CA ALA A 113 9.80 0.36 -0.92
C ALA A 113 9.03 -0.33 0.19
N ALA A 114 8.23 0.43 0.93
CA ALA A 114 7.29 -0.09 1.92
C ALA A 114 5.99 0.72 1.92
N THR A 115 4.86 0.03 2.10
CA THR A 115 3.53 0.64 2.14
C THR A 115 2.70 -0.02 3.24
N SER A 116 1.94 0.77 4.00
CA SER A 116 1.08 0.28 5.09
C SER A 116 -0.23 1.05 5.14
N THR A 117 -1.33 0.37 5.48
CA THR A 117 -2.67 0.97 5.49
C THR A 117 -3.60 0.29 6.49
N GLY A 118 -4.58 1.05 7.00
CA GLY A 118 -5.78 0.49 7.65
C GLY A 118 -6.91 0.17 6.66
N GLY A 119 -6.68 0.43 5.36
CA GLY A 119 -7.68 0.32 4.31
C GLY A 119 -8.64 1.52 4.30
N MET A 120 -9.85 1.28 3.79
CA MET A 120 -10.88 2.32 3.62
C MET A 120 -11.85 2.36 4.80
N THR A 121 -12.40 3.55 5.09
CA THR A 121 -13.52 3.67 6.03
C THR A 121 -14.70 2.82 5.55
N ALA A 122 -15.29 2.05 6.46
CA ALA A 122 -16.42 1.16 6.18
C ALA A 122 -16.14 0.16 5.03
N LYS A 123 -14.89 -0.30 4.87
CA LYS A 123 -14.59 -1.42 3.98
C LYS A 123 -15.37 -2.67 4.43
N THR A 124 -15.77 -3.49 3.46
CA THR A 124 -16.29 -4.82 3.77
C THR A 124 -15.19 -5.62 4.47
N PRO A 125 -15.46 -6.30 5.61
CA PRO A 125 -14.46 -7.13 6.28
C PRO A 125 -13.80 -8.13 5.32
N GLY A 126 -12.48 -8.26 5.42
CA GLY A 126 -11.68 -9.08 4.51
C GLY A 126 -11.35 -8.40 3.17
N ARG A 127 -11.78 -7.16 2.91
CA ARG A 127 -11.34 -6.41 1.72
C ARG A 127 -9.87 -6.05 1.85
N VAL A 128 -9.10 -6.44 0.84
CA VAL A 128 -7.67 -6.14 0.70
C VAL A 128 -7.47 -5.11 -0.41
N GLY A 129 -6.69 -4.07 -0.12
CA GLY A 129 -6.31 -3.03 -1.08
C GLY A 129 -5.00 -3.34 -1.81
N ASP A 130 -4.44 -2.34 -2.47
CA ASP A 130 -3.19 -2.43 -3.25
C ASP A 130 -1.93 -2.49 -2.39
N SER A 131 -1.94 -1.89 -1.20
CA SER A 131 -0.76 -1.73 -0.35
C SER A 131 0.04 -3.03 -0.09
N PRO A 132 -0.58 -4.18 0.27
CA PRO A 132 0.16 -5.42 0.49
C PRO A 132 0.45 -6.20 -0.81
N VAL A 133 -0.09 -5.76 -1.95
CA VAL A 133 0.03 -6.47 -3.24
C VAL A 133 1.29 -5.98 -3.95
N ILE A 134 2.32 -6.83 -3.96
CA ILE A 134 3.57 -6.56 -4.67
C ILE A 134 3.29 -6.35 -6.16
N GLY A 135 3.81 -5.25 -6.71
CA GLY A 135 3.56 -4.82 -8.09
C GLY A 135 2.31 -3.97 -8.28
N ALA A 136 1.47 -3.80 -7.26
CA ALA A 136 0.40 -2.81 -7.27
C ALA A 136 0.79 -1.60 -6.41
N GLY A 137 0.62 -1.69 -5.09
CA GLY A 137 0.86 -0.58 -4.17
C GLY A 137 2.30 -0.47 -3.66
N THR A 138 3.07 -1.56 -3.73
CA THR A 138 4.48 -1.61 -3.28
C THR A 138 5.33 -2.31 -4.35
N TRP A 139 6.44 -1.68 -4.74
CA TRP A 139 7.38 -2.23 -5.71
C TRP A 139 8.80 -1.68 -5.51
N ALA A 140 9.82 -2.50 -5.68
CA ALA A 140 11.21 -2.06 -5.77
C ALA A 140 12.03 -2.98 -6.68
N ASP A 141 12.85 -2.38 -7.55
CA ASP A 141 13.81 -3.09 -8.40
C ASP A 141 15.03 -2.19 -8.66
N ASP A 142 16.23 -2.66 -8.33
CA ASP A 142 17.49 -1.93 -8.52
C ASP A 142 17.77 -1.58 -9.99
N GLU A 143 17.18 -2.31 -10.94
CA GLU A 143 17.31 -2.00 -12.37
C GLU A 143 16.54 -0.73 -12.77
N THR A 144 15.53 -0.34 -11.99
CA THR A 144 14.59 0.74 -12.33
C THR A 144 14.21 1.63 -11.16
N VAL A 145 13.25 1.22 -10.33
CA VAL A 145 12.44 2.10 -9.48
C VAL A 145 11.96 1.42 -8.20
N ALA A 146 11.99 2.17 -7.09
CA ALA A 146 11.19 1.91 -5.91
C ALA A 146 9.96 2.82 -5.89
N LEU A 147 8.80 2.27 -5.57
CA LEU A 147 7.50 2.93 -5.63
C LEU A 147 6.60 2.49 -4.47
N SER A 148 5.93 3.48 -3.87
CA SER A 148 4.83 3.27 -2.92
C SER A 148 3.62 4.09 -3.32
N ALA A 149 2.45 3.45 -3.36
CA ALA A 149 1.22 4.04 -3.86
C ALA A 149 0.17 4.29 -2.76
N THR A 150 -0.76 5.20 -3.05
CA THR A 150 -1.89 5.53 -2.18
C THR A 150 -3.11 5.92 -3.02
N GLY A 151 -4.30 5.48 -2.63
CA GLY A 151 -5.54 5.81 -3.33
C GLY A 151 -6.58 4.69 -3.35
N HIS A 152 -7.37 4.64 -4.42
CA HIS A 152 -8.39 3.61 -4.64
C HIS A 152 -7.78 2.27 -5.05
N GLY A 153 -7.41 1.45 -4.07
CA GLY A 153 -6.65 0.21 -4.28
C GLY A 153 -7.15 -0.74 -5.37
N GLU A 154 -8.47 -0.82 -5.62
CA GLU A 154 -9.04 -1.63 -6.70
C GLU A 154 -8.46 -1.26 -8.07
N TYR A 155 -8.27 0.04 -8.35
CA TYR A 155 -7.71 0.51 -9.61
C TYR A 155 -6.21 0.28 -9.70
N PHE A 156 -5.50 0.44 -8.59
CA PHE A 156 -4.07 0.20 -8.51
C PHE A 156 -3.73 -1.28 -8.73
N ILE A 157 -4.53 -2.20 -8.17
CA ILE A 157 -4.42 -3.65 -8.44
C ILE A 157 -4.73 -3.95 -9.90
N ARG A 158 -5.87 -3.46 -10.43
CA ARG A 158 -6.31 -3.75 -11.80
C ARG A 158 -5.33 -3.27 -12.87
N ARG A 159 -4.53 -2.25 -12.57
CA ARG A 159 -3.50 -1.72 -13.47
C ARG A 159 -2.08 -2.16 -13.13
N ALA A 160 -1.89 -2.97 -12.07
CA ALA A 160 -0.57 -3.37 -11.57
C ALA A 160 0.41 -2.18 -11.52
N VAL A 161 -0.01 -1.08 -10.88
CA VAL A 161 0.63 0.25 -11.01
C VAL A 161 2.14 0.21 -10.80
N GLY A 162 2.63 -0.41 -9.72
CA GLY A 162 4.06 -0.52 -9.45
C GLY A 162 4.83 -1.23 -10.56
N HIS A 163 4.35 -2.40 -10.99
CA HIS A 163 4.96 -3.15 -12.08
C HIS A 163 4.83 -2.46 -13.44
N GLU A 164 3.73 -1.74 -13.70
CA GLU A 164 3.51 -1.01 -14.95
C GLU A 164 4.51 0.16 -15.11
N VAL A 165 4.78 0.92 -14.04
CA VAL A 165 5.81 1.97 -14.06
C VAL A 165 7.19 1.36 -14.33
N ASP A 166 7.54 0.31 -13.61
CA ASP A 166 8.78 -0.44 -13.82
C ASP A 166 8.91 -0.99 -15.25
N ALA A 167 7.86 -1.63 -15.78
CA ALA A 167 7.83 -2.19 -17.13
C ALA A 167 8.01 -1.11 -18.21
N ARG A 168 7.40 0.07 -18.04
CA ARG A 168 7.60 1.21 -18.95
C ARG A 168 9.04 1.72 -18.94
N MET A 169 9.67 1.74 -17.77
CA MET A 169 11.08 2.12 -17.66
C MET A 169 11.99 1.05 -18.30
N ARG A 170 11.78 -0.24 -17.99
CA ARG A 170 12.60 -1.36 -18.51
C ARG A 170 12.46 -1.55 -20.00
N TRP A 171 11.23 -1.60 -20.51
CA TRP A 171 10.95 -2.05 -21.87
C TRP A 171 10.76 -0.92 -22.86
N ALA A 172 10.14 0.19 -22.45
CA ALA A 172 9.92 1.35 -23.30
C ALA A 172 10.99 2.44 -23.14
N GLY A 173 11.93 2.27 -22.19
CA GLY A 173 13.01 3.22 -21.95
C GLY A 173 12.54 4.59 -21.45
N GLN A 174 11.31 4.68 -20.91
CA GLN A 174 10.75 5.92 -20.41
C GLN A 174 11.50 6.39 -19.15
N SER A 175 11.59 7.71 -18.96
CA SER A 175 12.04 8.27 -17.68
C SER A 175 11.03 7.98 -16.57
N LEU A 176 11.48 8.06 -15.31
CA LEU A 176 10.60 7.90 -14.15
C LEU A 176 9.40 8.86 -14.21
N HIS A 177 9.63 10.12 -14.60
CA HIS A 177 8.58 11.13 -14.66
C HIS A 177 7.53 10.80 -15.73
N GLU A 178 7.97 10.38 -16.93
CA GLU A 178 7.07 9.98 -18.02
C GLU A 178 6.25 8.75 -17.65
N ALA A 179 6.92 7.70 -17.15
CA ALA A 179 6.27 6.44 -16.80
C ALA A 179 5.25 6.63 -15.66
N ALA A 180 5.67 7.24 -14.55
CA ALA A 180 4.81 7.45 -13.39
C ALA A 180 3.65 8.41 -13.70
N GLY A 181 3.92 9.52 -14.41
CA GLY A 181 2.91 10.48 -14.79
C GLY A 181 1.87 9.90 -15.75
N ALA A 182 2.29 9.08 -16.71
CA ALA A 182 1.37 8.40 -17.61
C ALA A 182 0.47 7.40 -16.87
N VAL A 183 1.02 6.59 -15.96
CA VAL A 183 0.26 5.62 -15.19
C VAL A 183 -0.78 6.29 -14.28
N VAL A 184 -0.44 7.38 -13.59
CA VAL A 184 -1.40 8.11 -12.74
C VAL A 184 -2.50 8.78 -13.58
N ARG A 185 -2.17 9.32 -14.76
CA ARG A 185 -3.17 9.88 -15.68
C ARG A 185 -4.13 8.80 -16.18
N GLU A 186 -3.62 7.67 -16.68
CA GLU A 186 -4.42 6.55 -17.17
C GLU A 186 -5.29 5.94 -16.06
N LEU A 187 -4.82 5.96 -14.81
CA LEU A 187 -5.61 5.57 -13.65
C LEU A 187 -6.82 6.51 -13.44
N GLY A 188 -6.65 7.81 -13.68
CA GLY A 188 -7.74 8.79 -13.67
C GLY A 188 -8.77 8.58 -14.77
N GLU A 189 -8.33 8.21 -15.97
CA GLU A 189 -9.20 7.96 -17.14
C GLU A 189 -10.19 6.79 -16.90
N ILE A 190 -9.84 5.84 -16.03
CA ILE A 190 -10.71 4.73 -15.64
C ILE A 190 -11.51 4.98 -14.35
N GLY A 191 -11.43 6.20 -13.79
CA GLY A 191 -12.13 6.60 -12.56
C GLY A 191 -11.40 6.28 -11.26
N GLY A 192 -10.14 5.86 -11.33
CA GLY A 192 -9.27 5.74 -10.16
C GLY A 192 -8.83 7.10 -9.65
N SER A 193 -8.61 7.20 -8.34
CA SER A 193 -8.02 8.39 -7.73
C SER A 193 -6.90 7.99 -6.77
N GLY A 194 -5.81 8.75 -6.77
CA GLY A 194 -4.66 8.53 -5.91
C GLY A 194 -3.37 9.10 -6.48
N GLY A 195 -2.26 8.59 -5.96
CA GLY A 195 -0.92 8.95 -6.40
C GLY A 195 0.12 7.96 -5.90
N LEU A 196 1.37 8.31 -6.11
CA LEU A 196 2.51 7.50 -5.71
C LEU A 196 3.72 8.37 -5.40
N VAL A 197 4.64 7.82 -4.62
CA VAL A 197 6.00 8.34 -4.46
C VAL A 197 6.98 7.33 -5.04
N ALA A 198 7.96 7.80 -5.80
CA ALA A 198 8.92 6.93 -6.46
C ALA A 198 10.32 7.55 -6.54
N VAL A 199 11.33 6.69 -6.49
CA VAL A 199 12.74 7.03 -6.73
C VAL A 199 13.36 5.99 -7.67
N ASP A 200 14.09 6.45 -8.68
CA ASP A 200 14.79 5.56 -9.61
C ASP A 200 16.25 5.30 -9.21
N ARG A 201 16.90 4.33 -9.86
CA ARG A 201 18.30 3.95 -9.60
C ARG A 201 19.32 5.07 -9.86
N LYS A 202 18.91 6.18 -10.48
CA LYS A 202 19.75 7.36 -10.71
C LYS A 202 19.50 8.45 -9.66
N GLY A 203 18.59 8.22 -8.71
CA GLY A 203 18.20 9.16 -7.68
C GLY A 203 17.17 10.20 -8.14
N ASN A 204 16.56 10.04 -9.31
CA ASN A 204 15.44 10.91 -9.70
C ASN A 204 14.22 10.58 -8.85
N VAL A 205 13.48 11.60 -8.43
CA VAL A 205 12.29 11.47 -7.58
C VAL A 205 11.06 11.93 -8.35
N SER A 206 9.93 11.22 -8.18
CA SER A 206 8.64 11.56 -8.79
C SER A 206 7.50 11.33 -7.79
N LEU A 207 6.58 12.30 -7.69
CA LEU A 207 5.43 12.24 -6.78
C LEU A 207 4.10 12.59 -7.50
N PRO A 208 3.70 11.91 -8.59
CA PRO A 208 2.48 12.24 -9.29
C PRO A 208 1.24 11.79 -8.51
N PHE A 209 0.21 12.64 -8.52
CA PHE A 209 -1.11 12.33 -7.97
C PHE A 209 -2.20 13.01 -8.82
N ASN A 210 -3.38 12.41 -8.85
CA ASN A 210 -4.58 12.94 -9.50
C ASN A 210 -5.74 13.19 -8.52
N SER A 211 -5.51 12.93 -7.23
CA SER A 211 -6.42 13.27 -6.14
C SER A 211 -6.38 14.77 -5.82
N PRO A 212 -7.46 15.36 -5.28
CA PRO A 212 -7.49 16.75 -4.83
C PRO A 212 -6.47 17.08 -3.73
#